data_AF-A0A564YNB2-F1
#
_entry.id   AF-A0A564YNB2-F1
#
_cell.length_a   1.000
_cell.length_b   1.000
_cell.length_c   1.000
_cell.angle_alpha   90.00
_cell.angle_beta   90.00
_cell.angle_gamma   90.00
#
_symmetry.space_group_name_H-M   'P 1'
#
loop_
_entity.id
_entity.type
_entity.pdbx_description
1 polymer ?
#
loop_
_entity_poly.entity_id
_entity_poly.type
_entity_poly.pdbx_seq_one_letter_code
_entity_poly.pdbx_strand_id
1 'polypeptide(L)'
;MSLQISRDQCIYTSQYCEENVYKLIEFIKGNCNPAEMYAVFISNHSKKVPLFFQRSCRSSDGVVVWDYHVIVILRLNLDAQFRVYDLDTTLDFPCDASDYWSLALRPNSLYRREFYRFVYPSK
;
A
#
# COMPACT_ATOMS: atom_id res chain seq x y z
N MET A 1 -1.77 -13.85 -18.30
CA MET A 1 -1.84 -14.62 -17.03
C MET A 1 -2.08 -13.62 -15.91
N SER A 2 -3.20 -13.74 -15.19
CA SER A 2 -3.47 -12.92 -14.01
C SER A 2 -2.76 -13.55 -12.81
N LEU A 3 -1.83 -12.83 -12.19
CA LEU A 3 -1.31 -13.20 -10.88
C LEU A 3 -2.41 -12.92 -9.85
N GLN A 4 -2.92 -13.97 -9.20
CA GLN A 4 -3.92 -13.83 -8.15
C GLN A 4 -3.29 -14.23 -6.81
N ILE A 5 -2.88 -13.21 -6.05
CA ILE A 5 -2.32 -13.39 -4.70
C ILE A 5 -3.43 -13.05 -3.70
N SER A 6 -3.71 -13.98 -2.80
CA SER A 6 -4.62 -13.76 -1.68
C SER A 6 -3.85 -13.34 -0.42
N ARG A 7 -4.49 -12.59 0.49
CA ARG A 7 -3.82 -12.11 1.72
C ARG A 7 -3.31 -13.23 2.60
N ASP A 8 -4.02 -14.34 2.68
CA ASP A 8 -3.71 -15.49 3.53
C ASP A 8 -2.45 -16.25 3.09
N GLN A 9 -2.00 -16.04 1.86
CA GLN A 9 -0.72 -16.57 1.37
C GLN A 9 0.49 -15.71 1.79
N CYS A 10 0.24 -14.48 2.25
CA CYS A 10 1.30 -13.53 2.57
C CYS A 10 1.77 -13.68 4.02
N ILE A 11 3.08 -13.67 4.21
CA ILE A 11 3.67 -13.50 5.54
C ILE A 11 3.29 -12.11 6.06
N TYR A 12 2.78 -12.05 7.28
CA TYR A 12 2.29 -10.82 7.88
C TYR A 12 2.60 -10.75 9.37
N THR A 13 3.24 -9.65 9.76
CA THR A 13 3.43 -9.22 11.14
C THR A 13 2.91 -7.79 11.29
N SER A 14 1.96 -7.57 12.20
CA SER A 14 1.38 -6.24 12.43
C SER A 14 2.46 -5.23 12.83
N GLN A 15 2.42 -4.02 12.25
CA GLN A 15 3.37 -2.92 12.47
C GLN A 15 4.78 -3.12 11.89
N TYR A 16 5.01 -4.17 11.10
CA TYR A 16 6.24 -4.41 10.33
C TYR A 16 5.94 -4.40 8.83
N CYS A 17 5.27 -3.35 8.36
CA CYS A 17 4.79 -3.23 6.97
C CYS A 17 5.91 -3.33 5.93
N GLU A 18 7.10 -2.84 6.27
CA GLU A 18 8.33 -2.92 5.49
C GLU A 18 8.82 -4.36 5.31
N GLU A 19 8.80 -5.19 6.37
CA GLU A 19 9.16 -6.61 6.28
C GLU A 19 8.08 -7.40 5.53
N ASN A 20 6.81 -7.08 5.77
CA ASN A 20 5.68 -7.69 5.06
C ASN A 20 5.77 -7.41 3.55
N VAL A 21 6.10 -6.18 3.15
CA VAL A 21 6.31 -5.79 1.75
C VAL A 21 7.55 -6.47 1.18
N TYR A 22 8.64 -6.57 1.94
CA TYR A 22 9.82 -7.32 1.52
C TYR A 22 9.47 -8.78 1.19
N LYS A 23 8.76 -9.47 2.09
CA LYS A 23 8.32 -10.86 1.89
C LYS A 23 7.33 -11.02 0.75
N LEU A 24 6.42 -10.07 0.57
CA LEU A 24 5.51 -10.06 -0.57
C LEU A 24 6.26 -9.91 -1.90
N ILE A 25 7.28 -9.05 -1.95
CA ILE A 25 8.13 -8.89 -3.14
C ILE A 25 8.90 -10.17 -3.45
N GLU A 26 9.49 -10.82 -2.45
CA GLU A 26 10.14 -12.13 -2.62
C GLU A 26 9.16 -13.16 -3.20
N PHE A 27 7.95 -13.23 -2.65
CA PHE A 27 6.89 -14.11 -3.14
C PHE A 27 6.49 -13.81 -4.59
N ILE A 28 6.27 -12.54 -4.95
CA ILE A 28 5.92 -12.14 -6.31
C ILE A 28 7.02 -12.51 -7.30
N LYS A 29 8.29 -12.22 -6.99
CA LYS A 29 9.44 -12.54 -7.86
C LYS A 29 9.63 -14.04 -8.06
N GLY A 30 9.26 -14.85 -7.08
CA GLY A 30 9.29 -16.31 -7.18
C GLY A 30 8.20 -16.91 -8.09
N ASN A 31 7.09 -16.19 -8.31
CA ASN A 31 5.91 -16.70 -9.02
C ASN A 31 5.66 -15.99 -10.36
N CYS A 32 6.18 -14.79 -10.58
CA CYS A 32 6.03 -14.04 -11.82
C CYS A 32 7.13 -13.00 -12.02
N ASN A 33 7.22 -12.44 -13.22
CA ASN A 33 8.12 -11.33 -13.53
C ASN A 33 7.31 -10.10 -13.98
N PRO A 34 6.91 -9.21 -13.06
CA PRO A 34 6.11 -8.03 -13.40
C PRO A 34 6.93 -7.03 -14.21
N ALA A 35 6.29 -6.35 -15.17
CA ALA A 35 6.93 -5.30 -15.97
C ALA A 35 7.41 -4.12 -15.12
N GLU A 36 6.66 -3.75 -14.08
CA GLU A 36 7.19 -2.88 -13.02
C GLU A 36 6.66 -3.30 -11.66
N MET A 37 7.48 -3.09 -10.65
CA MET A 37 7.14 -3.31 -9.26
C MET A 37 7.99 -2.38 -8.39
N TYR A 38 7.35 -1.81 -7.38
CA TYR A 38 7.96 -0.85 -6.48
C TYR A 38 7.55 -1.18 -5.04
N ALA A 39 8.52 -1.21 -4.13
CA ALA A 39 8.24 -0.98 -2.72
C ALA A 39 8.04 0.53 -2.54
N VAL A 40 6.96 0.94 -1.89
CA VAL A 40 6.59 2.35 -1.81
C VAL A 40 6.39 2.75 -0.36
N PHE A 41 7.28 3.63 0.12
CA PHE A 41 7.15 4.23 1.44
C PHE A 41 6.23 5.45 1.37
N ILE A 42 5.30 5.54 2.30
CA ILE A 42 4.39 6.67 2.48
C ILE A 42 4.72 7.27 3.83
N SER A 43 5.24 8.51 3.83
CA SER A 43 5.56 9.21 5.07
C SER A 43 5.58 10.72 4.84
N ASN A 44 5.99 11.48 5.85
CA ASN A 44 6.26 12.90 5.78
C ASN A 44 7.22 13.34 6.89
N HIS A 45 7.64 14.61 6.85
CA HIS A 45 8.54 15.17 7.87
C HIS A 45 7.99 15.09 9.30
N SER A 46 6.66 15.18 9.45
CA SER A 46 5.99 15.13 10.76
C SER A 46 5.82 13.72 11.29
N LYS A 47 6.10 12.68 10.49
CA LYS A 47 5.76 11.28 10.76
C LYS A 47 4.30 11.14 11.20
N LYS A 48 3.40 11.73 10.41
CA LYS A 48 1.94 11.71 10.64
C LYS A 48 1.23 11.60 9.31
N VAL A 49 0.96 10.38 8.86
CA VAL A 49 0.31 10.10 7.59
C VAL A 49 -1.03 9.40 7.80
N PRO A 50 -2.16 10.14 7.67
CA PRO A 50 -3.48 9.54 7.75
C PRO A 50 -3.74 8.64 6.53
N LEU A 51 -4.21 7.43 6.79
CA LEU A 51 -4.71 6.47 5.81
C LEU A 51 -6.07 5.92 6.25
N PHE A 52 -7.03 5.95 5.33
CA PHE A 52 -8.34 5.34 5.51
C PHE A 52 -8.33 3.87 5.10
N PHE A 53 -9.37 3.13 5.50
CA PHE A 53 -9.54 1.72 5.15
C PHE A 53 -8.36 0.87 5.62
N GLN A 54 -8.03 0.95 6.90
CA GLN A 54 -6.90 0.22 7.51
C GLN A 54 -7.42 -0.74 8.58
N ARG A 55 -6.92 -1.98 8.58
CA ARG A 55 -7.34 -3.07 9.49
C ARG A 55 -7.07 -2.78 10.95
N SER A 56 -6.07 -1.95 11.23
CA SER A 56 -5.71 -1.51 12.59
C SER A 56 -6.61 -0.37 13.10
N CYS A 57 -7.51 0.17 12.27
CA CYS A 57 -8.41 1.25 12.68
C CYS A 57 -9.33 0.79 13.80
N ARG A 58 -9.33 1.55 14.90
CA ARG A 58 -10.21 1.33 16.07
C ARG A 58 -11.20 2.46 16.28
N SER A 59 -11.07 3.55 15.53
CA SER A 59 -11.86 4.77 15.67
C SER A 59 -13.04 4.77 14.69
N SER A 60 -14.12 5.45 15.08
CA SER A 60 -15.33 5.56 14.27
C SER A 60 -15.16 6.42 13.02
N ASP A 61 -14.10 7.21 12.94
CA ASP A 61 -13.75 8.05 11.79
C ASP A 61 -13.04 7.27 10.66
N GLY A 62 -12.66 6.01 10.91
CA GLY A 62 -12.14 5.12 9.88
C GLY A 62 -10.71 5.45 9.40
N VAL A 63 -9.95 6.26 10.15
CA VAL A 63 -8.58 6.67 9.80
C VAL A 63 -7.56 6.13 10.78
N VAL A 64 -6.38 5.76 10.26
CA VAL A 64 -5.19 5.46 11.06
C VAL A 64 -4.11 6.47 10.70
N VAL A 65 -3.48 7.08 11.70
CA VAL A 65 -2.35 7.97 11.49
C VAL A 65 -1.07 7.20 11.76
N TRP A 66 -0.35 6.88 10.70
CA TRP A 66 0.93 6.19 10.77
C TRP A 66 2.08 7.20 10.88
N ASP A 67 3.23 6.76 11.39
CA ASP A 67 4.49 7.48 11.22
C ASP A 67 5.07 7.28 9.81
N TYR A 68 4.95 6.06 9.30
CA TYR A 68 5.10 5.70 7.90
C TYR A 68 4.29 4.44 7.59
N HIS A 69 4.03 4.19 6.31
CA HIS A 69 3.44 2.93 5.85
C HIS A 69 4.11 2.48 4.56
N VAL A 70 4.16 1.16 4.31
CA VAL A 70 4.79 0.61 3.10
C VAL A 70 3.80 -0.26 2.34
N ILE A 71 3.72 -0.05 1.02
CA ILE A 71 2.87 -0.81 0.10
C ILE A 71 3.69 -1.30 -1.10
N VAL A 72 3.17 -2.26 -1.86
CA VAL A 72 3.68 -2.58 -3.20
C VAL A 72 2.79 -1.94 -4.26
N ILE A 73 3.39 -1.29 -5.25
CA ILE A 73 2.73 -0.90 -6.50
C ILE A 73 3.34 -1.73 -7.63
N LEU A 74 2.51 -2.41 -8.41
CA LEU A 74 3.00 -3.22 -9.54
C LEU A 74 2.08 -3.15 -10.75
N ARG A 75 2.67 -3.35 -11.93
CA ARG A 75 1.97 -3.67 -13.19
C ARG A 75 2.58 -4.94 -13.78
N LEU A 76 1.72 -5.88 -14.19
CA LEU A 76 2.17 -7.18 -14.70
C LEU A 76 2.80 -7.07 -16.09
N ASN A 77 2.21 -6.25 -16.97
CA ASN A 77 2.71 -5.94 -18.31
C ASN A 77 2.38 -4.47 -18.65
N LEU A 78 2.85 -3.98 -19.80
CA LEU A 78 2.68 -2.57 -20.20
C LEU A 78 1.22 -2.18 -20.46
N ASP A 79 0.35 -3.15 -20.77
CA ASP A 79 -1.07 -2.95 -21.03
C ASP A 79 -1.94 -3.10 -19.77
N ALA A 80 -1.34 -3.54 -18.65
CA ALA A 80 -2.04 -3.76 -17.39
C ALA A 80 -2.09 -2.47 -16.56
N GLN A 81 -3.21 -2.29 -15.85
CA GLN A 81 -3.34 -1.24 -14.85
C GLN A 81 -2.44 -1.50 -13.63
N PHE A 82 -2.01 -0.42 -12.98
CA PHE A 82 -1.31 -0.52 -11.71
C PHE A 82 -2.22 -1.06 -10.61
N ARG A 83 -1.65 -1.93 -9.79
CA ARG A 83 -2.32 -2.52 -8.63
C ARG A 83 -1.52 -2.22 -7.38
N VAL A 84 -2.24 -1.95 -6.29
CA VAL A 84 -1.69 -1.74 -4.96
C VAL A 84 -1.89 -2.98 -4.12
N TYR A 85 -0.82 -3.45 -3.49
CA TYR A 85 -0.86 -4.50 -2.49
C TYR A 85 -0.49 -3.87 -1.16
N ASP A 86 -1.50 -3.65 -0.32
CA ASP A 86 -1.37 -3.20 1.05
C ASP A 86 -1.92 -4.28 1.99
N LEU A 87 -1.05 -4.91 2.78
CA LEU A 87 -1.42 -5.98 3.72
C LEU A 87 -2.19 -5.49 4.96
N ASP A 88 -2.29 -4.17 5.13
CA ASP A 88 -3.05 -3.52 6.19
C ASP A 88 -4.35 -2.87 5.69
N THR A 89 -4.63 -2.79 4.38
CA THR A 89 -5.92 -2.21 3.93
C THR A 89 -7.13 -3.13 4.16
N THR A 90 -8.31 -2.53 4.30
CA THR A 90 -9.62 -3.21 4.24
C THR A 90 -10.27 -3.10 2.85
N LEU A 91 -9.63 -2.42 1.90
CA LEU A 91 -10.01 -2.47 0.48
C LEU A 91 -9.67 -3.84 -0.12
N ASP A 92 -10.09 -4.04 -1.37
CA ASP A 92 -9.74 -5.21 -2.16
C ASP A 92 -8.22 -5.45 -2.17
N PHE A 93 -7.84 -6.72 -2.25
CA PHE A 93 -6.45 -7.14 -2.30
C PHE A 93 -6.22 -8.09 -3.49
N PRO A 94 -5.44 -7.68 -4.51
CA PRO A 94 -4.92 -6.33 -4.70
C PRO A 94 -5.99 -5.29 -5.02
N CYS A 95 -5.73 -4.03 -4.68
CA CYS A 95 -6.60 -2.89 -4.99
C CYS A 95 -6.21 -2.26 -6.34
N ASP A 96 -7.15 -1.68 -7.07
CA ASP A 96 -6.82 -0.77 -8.16
C ASP A 96 -6.07 0.46 -7.60
N ALA A 97 -5.03 0.93 -8.31
CA ALA A 97 -4.23 2.05 -7.82
C ALA A 97 -5.01 3.37 -7.72
N SER A 98 -5.96 3.61 -8.62
CA SER A 98 -6.83 4.80 -8.59
C SER A 98 -7.79 4.74 -7.41
N ASP A 99 -8.36 3.57 -7.13
CA ASP A 99 -9.24 3.37 -5.98
C ASP A 99 -8.48 3.53 -4.67
N TYR A 100 -7.30 2.93 -4.54
CA TYR A 100 -6.46 3.10 -3.35
C TYR A 100 -6.07 4.57 -3.12
N TRP A 101 -5.72 5.29 -4.19
CA TRP A 101 -5.37 6.71 -4.11
C TRP A 101 -6.55 7.57 -3.66
N SER A 102 -7.73 7.33 -4.23
CA SER A 102 -8.93 8.14 -3.97
C SER A 102 -9.60 7.82 -2.64
N LEU A 103 -9.59 6.55 -2.21
CA LEU A 103 -10.28 6.06 -1.02
C LEU A 103 -9.39 6.07 0.23
N ALA A 104 -8.22 5.44 0.15
CA ALA A 104 -7.33 5.25 1.30
C ALA A 104 -6.43 6.46 1.55
N LEU A 105 -5.75 6.97 0.52
CA LEU A 105 -4.88 8.14 0.63
C LEU A 105 -5.70 9.44 0.69
N ARG A 106 -6.55 9.65 -0.31
CA ARG A 106 -7.29 10.90 -0.60
C ARG A 106 -6.38 12.10 -0.92
N PRO A 107 -6.84 13.14 -1.64
CA PRO A 107 -6.00 14.29 -1.99
C PRO A 107 -5.44 15.04 -0.78
N ASN A 108 -4.17 15.48 -0.82
CA ASN A 108 -3.54 16.28 0.25
C ASN A 108 -4.32 17.56 0.57
N SER A 109 -5.06 18.14 -0.39
CA SER A 109 -5.91 19.32 -0.20
C SER A 109 -7.02 19.15 0.84
N LEU A 110 -7.35 17.91 1.22
CA LEU A 110 -8.33 17.61 2.28
C LEU A 110 -7.73 17.64 3.69
N TYR A 111 -6.41 17.80 3.82
CA TYR A 111 -5.69 17.70 5.09
C TYR A 111 -5.00 19.00 5.44
N ARG A 112 -4.63 19.16 6.71
CA ARG A 112 -3.69 20.20 7.11
C ARG A 112 -2.28 19.82 6.66
N ARG A 113 -1.42 20.83 6.46
CA ARG A 113 -0.08 20.65 5.85
C ARG A 113 0.80 19.65 6.60
N GLU A 114 0.68 19.57 7.92
CA GLU A 114 1.43 18.63 8.75
C GLU A 114 1.09 17.15 8.46
N PHE A 115 -0.04 16.88 7.81
CA PHE A 115 -0.52 15.55 7.44
C PHE A 115 -0.36 15.23 5.95
N TYR A 116 0.25 16.13 5.16
CA TYR A 116 0.48 15.86 3.75
C TYR A 116 1.34 14.62 3.61
N ARG A 117 0.88 13.67 2.79
CA ARG A 117 1.62 12.43 2.53
C ARG A 117 2.47 12.60 1.29
N PHE A 118 3.69 12.08 1.37
CA PHE A 118 4.63 11.95 0.27
C PHE A 118 4.94 10.48 0.04
N VAL A 119 5.20 10.14 -1.22
CA VAL A 119 5.32 8.78 -1.70
C VAL A 119 6.73 8.59 -2.26
N TYR A 120 7.47 7.62 -1.73
CA TYR A 120 8.87 7.37 -2.02
C TYR A 120 9.03 5.95 -2.60
N PRO A 121 9.01 5.80 -3.93
CA PRO A 121 9.18 4.50 -4.58
C PRO A 121 10.64 4.02 -4.53
N SER A 122 10.84 2.72 -4.32
CA SER A 122 12.11 2.00 -4.36
C SER A 122 11.96 0.75 -5.24
N LYS A 123 12.96 0.48 -6.08
CA LYS A 123 12.96 -0.63 -7.05
C LYS A 123 13.65 -1.88 -6.51
#